data_AF-A0A2N2P0B9-F1
#
_entry.id   AF-A0A2N2P0B9-F1
#
_cell.length_a   1.000
_cell.length_b   1.000
_cell.length_c   1.000
_cell.angle_alpha   90.00
_cell.angle_beta   90.00
_cell.angle_gamma   90.00
#
_symmetry.space_group_name_H-M   'P 1'
#
loop_
_entity.id
_entity.type
_entity.pdbx_description
1 polymer ?
#
loop_
_entity_poly.entity_id
_entity_poly.type
_entity_poly.pdbx_seq_one_letter_code
_entity_poly.pdbx_strand_id
1 'polypeptide(L)'
;MAKIIYTDQDIEQIAAKGLNSLLLSENMVLTDLAYEKAQRLGITLQTTQGSQSPSSPVRPYLNQQPPASINELEAGEPHSQTNHETAIQAQLADEFMPTRRDGLSFTAQTGEQELREAIILTGRILYHSGLMVSNDGNISVRMADGNILITPSGVTKGRISPEDLLIVNLEGNLVKHAANPALKPTSEQPMHLEIYRQRPDVRAVIHTHLIFANALAISQGHIRMDVIPEAAMAFGNIPVTDFALPSSNQNAEAIRDLITHHDVMLIRNHGSLAVGKNLDEALINTERLEHVSKTLTFAELLGDVKTMPEDMLQVIAEIVRKNQAKYQ
;
A
#
# COMPACT_ATOMS: atom_id res chain seq x y z
N MET A 1 -8.84 10.92 26.02
CA MET A 1 -9.52 12.19 25.66
C MET A 1 -9.42 12.35 24.16
N ALA A 2 -10.49 12.77 23.48
CA ALA A 2 -10.48 12.95 22.03
C ALA A 2 -9.46 14.05 21.62
N LYS A 3 -8.71 13.81 20.55
CA LYS A 3 -7.82 14.82 19.97
C LYS A 3 -8.62 15.79 19.11
N ILE A 4 -8.31 17.08 19.21
CA ILE A 4 -8.88 18.13 18.36
C ILE A 4 -7.95 18.32 17.16
N ILE A 5 -8.44 18.06 15.96
CA ILE A 5 -7.65 18.14 14.72
C ILE A 5 -7.95 19.47 14.02
N TYR A 6 -6.89 20.23 13.72
CA TYR A 6 -6.97 21.45 12.93
C TYR A 6 -6.59 21.17 11.47
N THR A 7 -7.51 21.53 10.58
CA THR A 7 -7.36 21.53 9.13
C THR A 7 -6.93 22.91 8.64
N ASP A 8 -6.58 23.02 7.36
CA ASP A 8 -6.26 24.30 6.72
C ASP A 8 -7.44 25.28 6.72
N GLN A 9 -8.68 24.77 6.61
CA GLN A 9 -9.89 25.59 6.73
C GLN A 9 -10.05 26.19 8.13
N ASP A 10 -9.71 25.44 9.18
CA ASP A 10 -9.76 25.95 10.55
C ASP A 10 -8.76 27.11 10.75
N ILE A 11 -7.58 27.00 10.14
CA ILE A 11 -6.55 28.04 10.18
C ILE A 11 -6.97 29.28 9.38
N GLU A 12 -7.64 29.11 8.24
CA GLU A 12 -8.23 30.24 7.51
C GLU A 12 -9.29 30.98 8.33
N GLN A 13 -10.16 30.24 9.02
CA GLN A 13 -11.17 30.85 9.90
C GLN A 13 -10.56 31.56 11.10
N ILE A 14 -9.47 31.01 11.67
CA ILE A 14 -8.70 31.66 12.74
C ILE A 14 -8.12 32.99 12.24
N ALA A 15 -7.48 32.97 11.06
CA ALA A 15 -6.92 34.18 10.45
C ALA A 15 -7.99 35.22 10.12
N ALA A 16 -9.14 34.79 9.59
CA ALA A 16 -10.27 35.67 9.27
C ALA A 16 -10.86 36.36 10.51
N LYS A 17 -10.67 35.78 11.70
CA LYS A 17 -11.04 36.39 12.99
C LYS A 17 -9.97 37.35 13.54
N GLY A 18 -8.90 37.60 12.80
CA GLY A 18 -7.81 38.52 13.19
C GLY A 18 -6.85 37.94 14.23
N LEU A 19 -6.90 36.63 14.49
CA LEU A 19 -5.98 35.96 15.40
C LEU A 19 -4.66 35.67 14.69
N ASN A 20 -3.56 36.05 15.32
CA ASN A 20 -2.19 35.89 14.81
C ASN A 20 -1.37 34.86 15.59
N SER A 21 -1.99 34.15 16.54
CA SER A 21 -1.34 33.10 17.33
C SER A 21 -2.32 32.00 17.69
N LEU A 22 -1.81 30.78 17.81
CA LEU A 22 -2.57 29.58 18.21
C LEU A 22 -1.77 28.82 19.27
N LEU A 23 -2.36 28.64 20.45
CA LEU A 23 -1.78 27.86 21.53
C LEU A 23 -2.22 26.40 21.40
N LEU A 24 -1.23 25.50 21.26
CA LEU A 24 -1.41 24.06 21.12
C LEU A 24 -1.24 23.39 22.47
N SER A 25 -2.32 22.79 22.96
CA SER A 25 -2.30 21.86 24.08
C SER A 25 -2.04 20.43 23.61
N GLU A 26 -1.72 19.53 24.55
CA GLU A 26 -1.36 18.12 24.27
C GLU A 26 -2.45 17.32 23.54
N ASN A 27 -3.69 17.77 23.61
CA ASN A 27 -4.83 17.17 22.92
C ASN A 27 -5.15 17.81 21.55
N MET A 28 -4.33 18.73 21.04
CA MET A 28 -4.52 19.37 19.73
C MET A 28 -3.50 18.85 18.72
N VAL A 29 -3.94 18.60 17.48
CA VAL A 29 -3.09 18.15 16.37
C VAL A 29 -3.35 19.03 15.16
N LEU A 30 -2.30 19.50 14.50
CA LEU A 30 -2.42 20.16 13.20
C LEU A 30 -2.13 19.14 12.11
N THR A 31 -2.94 19.14 11.06
CA THR A 31 -2.56 18.50 9.79
C THR A 31 -1.37 19.24 9.16
N ASP A 32 -0.63 18.57 8.27
CA ASP A 32 0.49 19.20 7.56
C ASP A 32 0.05 20.45 6.78
N LEU A 33 -1.14 20.37 6.16
CA LEU A 33 -1.70 21.48 5.40
C LEU A 33 -2.09 22.66 6.31
N ALA A 34 -2.62 22.38 7.51
CA ALA A 34 -2.91 23.40 8.52
C ALA A 34 -1.63 24.09 9.01
N TYR A 35 -0.57 23.32 9.25
CA TYR A 35 0.72 23.88 9.67
C TYR A 35 1.31 24.80 8.60
N GLU A 36 1.33 24.35 7.34
CA GLU A 36 1.78 25.19 6.22
C GLU A 36 0.92 26.45 6.05
N LYS A 37 -0.40 26.32 6.17
CA LYS A 37 -1.33 27.45 6.10
C LYS A 37 -1.07 28.46 7.21
N ALA A 38 -0.82 27.99 8.44
CA ALA A 38 -0.53 28.85 9.59
C ALA A 38 0.74 29.66 9.36
N GLN A 39 1.79 29.03 8.83
CA GLN A 39 3.03 29.72 8.45
C GLN A 39 2.80 30.77 7.36
N ARG A 40 2.05 30.45 6.29
CA ARG A 40 1.74 31.40 5.20
C ARG A 40 0.93 32.60 5.68
N LEU A 41 0.02 32.40 6.63
CA LEU A 41 -0.83 33.45 7.18
C LEU A 41 -0.19 34.18 8.38
N GLY A 42 1.05 33.86 8.75
CA GLY A 42 1.77 34.51 9.84
C GLY A 42 1.21 34.19 11.23
N ILE A 43 0.51 33.06 11.39
CA ILE A 43 -0.01 32.61 12.69
C ILE A 43 1.13 31.95 13.48
N THR A 44 1.42 32.50 14.66
CA THR A 44 2.44 31.98 15.58
C THR A 44 1.89 30.79 16.36
N LEU A 45 2.50 29.61 16.19
CA LEU A 45 2.14 28.41 16.94
C LEU A 45 2.94 28.34 18.24
N GLN A 46 2.25 28.26 19.37
CA GLN A 46 2.85 28.18 20.70
C GLN A 46 2.48 26.86 21.36
N THR A 47 3.39 26.20 22.05
CA THR A 47 3.11 24.97 22.82
C THR A 47 3.10 25.28 24.32
N THR A 48 2.29 24.53 25.06
CA THR A 48 2.13 24.71 26.52
C THR A 48 3.30 24.18 27.37
N GLN A 49 4.31 23.54 26.75
CA GLN A 49 5.53 23.11 27.43
C GLN A 49 6.74 23.92 26.98
N GLY A 50 7.57 24.33 27.94
CA GLY A 50 8.71 25.24 27.77
C GLY A 50 9.66 24.84 26.65
N SER A 51 10.10 25.84 25.89
CA SER A 51 11.24 25.87 24.96
C SER A 51 11.76 24.51 24.48
N GLN A 52 11.02 23.85 23.60
CA GLN A 52 11.64 23.06 22.54
C GLN A 52 11.00 23.49 21.23
N SER A 53 11.78 24.20 20.41
CA SER A 53 11.43 24.36 19.00
C SER A 53 11.18 22.97 18.44
N PRO A 54 10.04 22.70 17.79
CA PRO A 54 9.89 21.45 17.06
C PRO A 54 11.03 21.42 16.03
N SER A 55 11.93 20.46 16.17
CA SER A 55 12.94 20.20 15.16
C SER A 55 12.21 20.01 13.84
N SER A 56 12.46 20.90 12.89
CA SER A 56 11.90 20.85 11.55
C SER A 56 11.95 19.43 10.99
N PRO A 57 10.88 18.91 10.40
CA PRO A 57 11.00 17.76 9.52
C PRO A 57 11.87 18.19 8.34
N VAL A 58 12.98 17.48 8.15
CA VAL A 58 13.84 17.61 6.97
C VAL A 58 12.99 17.33 5.73
N ARG A 59 12.83 18.32 4.85
CA ARG A 59 12.26 18.14 3.51
C ARG A 59 13.37 18.28 2.47
N PRO A 60 13.85 17.19 1.87
CA PRO A 60 14.61 17.29 0.63
C PRO A 60 13.63 17.39 -0.53
N TYR A 61 13.78 18.44 -1.33
CA TYR A 61 13.13 18.69 -2.64
C TYR A 61 11.70 19.27 -2.63
N LEU A 62 11.63 20.60 -2.68
CA LEU A 62 10.61 21.33 -3.43
C LEU A 62 11.27 22.59 -4.00
N ASN A 63 11.79 22.47 -5.21
CA ASN A 63 12.23 23.61 -6.00
C ASN A 63 11.46 23.54 -7.32
N GLN A 64 10.30 24.18 -7.40
CA GLN A 64 9.64 24.47 -8.68
C GLN A 64 8.97 25.84 -8.60
N GLN A 65 9.36 26.72 -9.52
CA GLN A 65 8.65 27.96 -9.85
C GLN A 65 7.24 27.65 -10.36
N PRO A 66 6.25 28.55 -10.16
CA PRO A 66 4.89 28.35 -10.65
C PRO A 66 4.80 28.64 -12.16
N PRO A 67 3.98 27.90 -12.94
CA PRO A 67 3.51 28.38 -14.23
C PRO A 67 2.31 29.32 -14.08
N ALA A 68 2.18 30.19 -15.08
CA ALA A 68 1.28 31.33 -15.14
C ALA A 68 -0.22 30.98 -15.22
N SER A 69 -1.01 31.97 -14.84
CA SER A 69 -2.47 32.11 -14.88
C SER A 69 -3.13 31.63 -16.17
N ILE A 70 -4.28 30.98 -16.03
CA ILE A 70 -5.24 30.72 -17.12
C ILE A 70 -6.56 31.42 -16.78
N ASN A 71 -7.05 32.21 -17.73
CA ASN A 71 -8.26 33.01 -17.65
C ASN A 71 -9.54 32.19 -17.82
N GLU A 72 -10.60 32.74 -17.21
CA GLU A 72 -12.05 32.68 -17.47
C GLU A 72 -12.55 31.87 -18.68
N LEU A 73 -13.57 31.03 -18.45
CA LEU A 73 -14.63 30.73 -19.42
C LEU A 73 -15.99 30.55 -18.72
N GLU A 74 -17.00 31.17 -19.31
CA GLU A 74 -18.34 31.44 -18.82
C GLU A 74 -19.35 30.27 -18.93
N ALA A 75 -20.48 30.47 -18.26
CA ALA A 75 -21.61 29.55 -18.07
C ALA A 75 -22.44 29.24 -19.32
N GLY A 76 -23.05 28.04 -19.34
CA GLY A 76 -24.11 27.63 -20.25
C GLY A 76 -25.15 26.74 -19.55
N GLU A 77 -26.42 27.01 -19.80
CA GLU A 77 -27.64 26.47 -19.14
C GLU A 77 -28.14 25.10 -19.68
N PRO A 78 -29.17 24.46 -19.05
CA PRO A 78 -29.30 23.00 -18.96
C PRO A 78 -30.26 22.36 -19.98
N HIS A 79 -29.97 21.11 -20.38
CA HIS A 79 -30.92 20.29 -21.15
C HIS A 79 -31.14 18.87 -20.61
N SER A 80 -32.41 18.67 -20.24
CA SER A 80 -33.27 17.47 -20.25
C SER A 80 -32.66 16.06 -20.08
N GLN A 81 -32.97 15.48 -18.93
CA GLN A 81 -32.98 14.03 -18.69
C GLN A 81 -34.13 13.37 -19.46
N THR A 82 -33.79 12.36 -20.27
CA THR A 82 -34.53 11.11 -20.53
C THR A 82 -33.98 10.55 -21.84
N ASN A 83 -33.07 9.56 -21.77
CA ASN A 83 -32.67 8.60 -22.83
C ASN A 83 -31.34 7.87 -22.53
N HIS A 84 -30.69 8.10 -21.38
CA HIS A 84 -29.38 7.49 -21.08
C HIS A 84 -29.41 6.05 -20.54
N GLU A 85 -30.50 5.60 -19.91
CA GLU A 85 -30.48 4.30 -19.22
C GLU A 85 -30.46 3.09 -20.17
N THR A 86 -31.09 3.18 -21.34
CA THR A 86 -31.18 2.05 -22.29
C THR A 86 -29.94 1.93 -23.18
N ALA A 87 -29.24 3.04 -23.46
CA ALA A 87 -28.00 3.03 -24.25
C ALA A 87 -26.80 2.53 -23.42
N ILE A 88 -26.77 2.84 -22.12
CA ILE A 88 -25.72 2.41 -21.20
C ILE A 88 -25.75 0.89 -21.00
N GLN A 89 -26.91 0.26 -20.88
CA GLN A 89 -26.97 -1.20 -20.69
C GLN A 89 -26.56 -2.01 -21.92
N ALA A 90 -26.79 -1.50 -23.14
CA ALA A 90 -26.37 -2.18 -24.36
C ALA A 90 -24.87 -2.01 -24.64
N GLN A 91 -24.27 -0.87 -24.28
CA GLN A 91 -22.82 -0.67 -24.37
C GLN A 91 -22.01 -1.43 -23.31
N LEU A 92 -22.58 -1.66 -22.12
CA LEU A 92 -21.91 -2.39 -21.04
C LEU A 92 -21.85 -3.91 -21.28
N ALA A 93 -22.74 -4.48 -22.10
CA ALA A 93 -22.80 -5.92 -22.34
C ALA A 93 -21.80 -6.41 -23.41
N ASP A 94 -21.40 -5.54 -24.36
CA ASP A 94 -20.50 -5.90 -25.47
C ASP A 94 -19.01 -5.58 -25.21
N GLU A 95 -18.69 -4.87 -24.11
CA GLU A 95 -17.30 -4.50 -23.74
C GLU A 95 -16.63 -5.42 -22.70
N PHE A 96 -17.31 -6.46 -22.21
CA PHE A 96 -16.74 -7.42 -21.25
C PHE A 96 -16.13 -8.66 -21.93
N MET A 97 -15.19 -8.41 -22.84
CA MET A 97 -14.12 -9.36 -23.13
C MET A 97 -12.91 -8.94 -22.28
N PRO A 98 -12.28 -9.83 -21.49
CA PRO A 98 -11.14 -9.48 -20.66
C PRO A 98 -9.91 -9.24 -21.55
N THR A 99 -9.86 -8.08 -22.17
CA THR A 99 -8.63 -7.55 -22.75
C THR A 99 -7.70 -7.18 -21.60
N ARG A 100 -6.38 -7.45 -21.75
CA ARG A 100 -5.31 -7.06 -20.82
C ARG A 100 -5.41 -5.55 -20.53
N ARG A 101 -6.14 -5.12 -19.49
CA ARG A 101 -6.37 -3.69 -19.21
C ARG A 101 -5.26 -3.05 -18.36
N ASP A 102 -4.41 -3.84 -17.73
CA ASP A 102 -3.15 -3.40 -17.14
C ASP A 102 -2.04 -4.39 -17.50
N GLY A 103 -0.79 -3.92 -17.62
CA GLY A 103 0.37 -4.79 -17.85
C GLY A 103 0.74 -5.63 -16.62
N LEU A 104 -0.14 -5.73 -15.62
CA LEU A 104 0.10 -6.37 -14.33
C LEU A 104 -0.53 -7.77 -14.27
N SER A 105 -1.59 -7.99 -15.04
CA SER A 105 -2.14 -9.31 -15.29
C SER A 105 -1.27 -10.11 -16.28
N PHE A 106 -0.74 -11.25 -15.81
CA PHE A 106 0.04 -12.17 -16.62
C PHE A 106 -0.29 -13.63 -16.30
N THR A 107 0.10 -14.54 -17.20
CA THR A 107 -0.10 -15.99 -17.04
C THR A 107 1.24 -16.72 -16.96
N ALA A 108 1.19 -18.05 -16.85
CA ALA A 108 2.40 -18.88 -16.86
C ALA A 108 3.18 -18.85 -18.17
N GLN A 109 2.60 -18.34 -19.25
CA GLN A 109 3.20 -18.29 -20.59
C GLN A 109 3.73 -16.89 -20.95
N THR A 110 3.55 -15.89 -20.08
CA THR A 110 4.03 -14.54 -20.34
C THR A 110 5.56 -14.50 -20.42
N GLY A 111 6.08 -13.83 -21.45
CA GLY A 111 7.52 -13.76 -21.71
C GLY A 111 8.29 -12.90 -20.70
N GLU A 112 9.59 -13.15 -20.55
CA GLU A 112 10.46 -12.47 -19.57
C GLU A 112 10.37 -10.93 -19.67
N GLN A 113 10.38 -10.38 -20.89
CA GLN A 113 10.34 -8.92 -21.09
C GLN A 113 9.04 -8.30 -20.58
N GLU A 114 7.89 -8.92 -20.85
CA GLU A 114 6.60 -8.47 -20.34
C GLU A 114 6.56 -8.53 -18.80
N LEU A 115 7.14 -9.57 -18.19
CA LEU A 115 7.24 -9.69 -16.73
C LEU A 115 8.16 -8.62 -16.11
N ARG A 116 9.26 -8.27 -16.79
CA ARG A 116 10.13 -7.17 -16.38
C ARG A 116 9.35 -5.86 -16.37
N GLU A 117 8.67 -5.55 -17.46
CA GLU A 117 7.83 -4.34 -17.58
C GLU A 117 6.74 -4.28 -16.51
N ALA A 118 6.09 -5.42 -16.20
CA ALA A 118 5.10 -5.53 -15.14
C ALA A 118 5.68 -5.20 -13.75
N ILE A 119 6.87 -5.71 -13.42
CA ILE A 119 7.56 -5.38 -12.16
C ILE A 119 7.90 -3.88 -12.10
N ILE A 120 8.39 -3.29 -13.19
CA ILE A 120 8.71 -1.85 -13.24
C ILE A 120 7.45 -1.01 -13.04
N LEU A 121 6.35 -1.36 -13.71
CA LEU A 121 5.07 -0.67 -13.54
C LEU A 121 4.57 -0.77 -12.09
N THR A 122 4.63 -1.97 -11.49
CA THR A 122 4.25 -2.18 -10.09
C THR A 122 5.09 -1.34 -9.13
N GLY A 123 6.42 -1.33 -9.32
CA GLY A 123 7.33 -0.52 -8.51
C GLY A 123 7.05 0.97 -8.62
N ARG A 124 6.68 1.46 -9.82
CA ARG A 124 6.24 2.85 -10.03
C ARG A 124 4.93 3.14 -9.31
N ILE A 125 3.92 2.29 -9.42
CA ILE A 125 2.63 2.48 -8.73
C ILE A 125 2.86 2.56 -7.22
N LEU A 126 3.53 1.57 -6.63
CA LEU A 126 3.81 1.53 -5.19
C LEU A 126 4.57 2.77 -4.71
N TYR A 127 5.55 3.24 -5.50
CA TYR A 127 6.33 4.43 -5.16
C TYR A 127 5.51 5.72 -5.23
N HIS A 128 4.74 5.93 -6.31
CA HIS A 128 3.94 7.16 -6.48
C HIS A 128 2.75 7.21 -5.52
N SER A 129 2.20 6.06 -5.13
CA SER A 129 1.15 5.94 -4.12
C SER A 129 1.67 6.05 -2.67
N GLY A 130 3.00 6.13 -2.48
CA GLY A 130 3.62 6.23 -1.15
C GLY A 130 3.61 4.92 -0.35
N LEU A 131 3.28 3.78 -0.97
CA LEU A 131 3.25 2.45 -0.36
C LEU A 131 4.64 1.80 -0.31
N MET A 132 5.59 2.30 -1.11
CA MET A 132 7.00 1.94 -1.05
C MET A 132 7.85 3.20 -1.17
N VAL A 133 8.74 3.42 -0.22
CA VAL A 133 9.60 4.61 -0.15
C VAL A 133 11.06 4.22 -0.06
N SER A 134 11.98 5.19 -0.23
CA SER A 134 13.43 4.93 -0.12
C SER A 134 13.89 3.78 -1.04
N ASN A 135 14.74 2.89 -0.55
CA ASN A 135 15.19 1.65 -1.16
C ASN A 135 14.52 0.41 -0.54
N ASP A 136 13.43 0.60 0.20
CA ASP A 136 12.72 -0.45 0.92
C ASP A 136 11.88 -1.32 -0.03
N GLY A 137 11.33 -2.40 0.54
CA GLY A 137 10.45 -3.33 -0.16
C GLY A 137 11.14 -4.06 -1.31
N ASN A 138 10.43 -5.03 -1.89
CA ASN A 138 10.91 -5.79 -3.03
C ASN A 138 9.76 -6.51 -3.73
N ILE A 139 9.97 -6.82 -5.00
CA ILE A 139 8.97 -7.41 -5.88
C ILE A 139 9.62 -8.60 -6.59
N SER A 140 8.87 -9.67 -6.76
CA SER A 140 9.32 -10.80 -7.57
C SER A 140 8.17 -11.44 -8.34
N VAL A 141 8.51 -12.13 -9.42
CA VAL A 141 7.60 -12.92 -10.22
C VAL A 141 8.20 -14.27 -10.58
N ARG A 142 7.40 -15.34 -10.51
CA ARG A 142 7.74 -16.66 -11.05
C ARG A 142 7.57 -16.67 -12.57
N MET A 143 8.59 -17.09 -13.29
CA MET A 143 8.60 -17.23 -14.75
C MET A 143 8.06 -18.61 -15.20
N ALA A 144 7.98 -18.83 -16.51
CA ALA A 144 7.47 -20.07 -17.10
C ALA A 144 8.36 -21.29 -16.79
N ASP A 145 9.67 -21.08 -16.74
CA ASP A 145 10.69 -22.11 -16.46
C ASP A 145 10.86 -22.40 -14.96
N GLY A 146 10.06 -21.75 -14.10
CA GLY A 146 10.14 -21.89 -12.64
C GLY A 146 11.17 -21.00 -11.95
N ASN A 147 12.03 -20.31 -12.70
CA ASN A 147 12.95 -19.31 -12.14
C ASN A 147 12.19 -18.06 -11.70
N ILE A 148 12.82 -17.28 -10.82
CA ILE A 148 12.23 -16.10 -10.18
C ILE A 148 12.93 -14.84 -10.69
N LEU A 149 12.16 -13.97 -11.34
CA LEU A 149 12.56 -12.61 -11.67
C LEU A 149 12.36 -11.73 -10.42
N ILE A 150 13.39 -10.99 -9.98
CA ILE A 150 13.39 -10.31 -8.69
C ILE A 150 14.07 -8.94 -8.74
N THR A 151 13.56 -8.00 -7.94
CA THR A 151 14.14 -6.66 -7.80
C THR A 151 15.50 -6.70 -7.08
N PRO A 152 16.43 -5.82 -7.47
CA PRO A 152 17.72 -5.67 -6.78
C PRO A 152 17.59 -5.09 -5.36
N SER A 153 18.61 -5.35 -4.55
CA SER A 153 18.80 -4.74 -3.22
C SER A 153 19.27 -3.29 -3.33
N GLY A 154 18.92 -2.47 -2.33
CA GLY A 154 19.53 -1.16 -2.11
C GLY A 154 19.11 -0.04 -3.07
N VAL A 155 18.13 -0.28 -3.96
CA VAL A 155 17.63 0.73 -4.91
C VAL A 155 16.13 1.02 -4.72
N THR A 156 15.70 2.17 -5.22
CA THR A 156 14.30 2.61 -5.21
C THR A 156 13.50 1.95 -6.33
N LYS A 157 12.47 1.16 -5.97
CA LYS A 157 11.72 0.34 -6.94
C LYS A 157 10.86 1.18 -7.91
N GLY A 158 10.58 2.43 -7.57
CA GLY A 158 9.96 3.39 -8.49
C GLY A 158 10.90 3.94 -9.57
N ARG A 159 12.21 3.65 -9.50
CA ARG A 159 13.25 4.26 -10.36
C ARG A 159 14.16 3.25 -11.07
N ILE A 160 13.89 1.96 -10.93
CA ILE A 160 14.61 0.90 -11.64
C ILE A 160 14.11 0.75 -13.08
N SER A 161 14.93 0.16 -13.93
CA SER A 161 14.60 -0.21 -15.30
C SER A 161 14.58 -1.73 -15.50
N PRO A 162 13.97 -2.25 -16.59
CA PRO A 162 13.89 -3.69 -16.85
C PRO A 162 15.22 -4.42 -16.72
N GLU A 163 16.32 -3.80 -17.16
CA GLU A 163 17.67 -4.34 -17.14
C GLU A 163 18.33 -4.40 -15.75
N ASP A 164 17.76 -3.75 -14.74
CA ASP A 164 18.20 -3.83 -13.34
C ASP A 164 17.71 -5.11 -12.64
N LEU A 165 16.70 -5.79 -13.21
CA LEU A 165 16.11 -6.98 -12.61
C LEU A 165 16.98 -8.22 -12.82
N LEU A 166 17.04 -9.06 -11.79
CA LEU A 166 17.85 -10.27 -11.74
C LEU A 166 16.97 -11.52 -11.82
N ILE A 167 17.55 -12.64 -12.24
CA ILE A 167 16.87 -13.93 -12.25
C ILE A 167 17.60 -14.89 -11.32
N VAL A 168 16.87 -15.49 -10.39
CA VAL A 168 17.39 -16.51 -9.47
C VAL A 168 16.60 -17.80 -9.61
N ASN A 169 17.20 -18.93 -9.29
CA ASN A 169 16.48 -20.22 -9.22
C ASN A 169 15.87 -20.44 -7.82
N LEU A 170 15.13 -21.54 -7.63
CA LEU A 170 14.48 -21.86 -6.35
C LEU A 170 15.46 -22.24 -5.24
N GLU A 171 16.69 -22.63 -5.56
CA GLU A 171 17.78 -22.82 -4.59
C GLU A 171 18.42 -21.50 -4.17
N GLY A 172 18.10 -20.41 -4.87
CA GLY A 172 18.57 -19.07 -4.64
C GLY A 172 19.86 -18.68 -5.35
N ASN A 173 20.32 -19.52 -6.28
CA ASN A 173 21.45 -19.21 -7.14
C ASN A 173 21.06 -18.19 -8.20
N LEU A 174 21.96 -17.26 -8.48
CA LEU A 174 21.80 -16.27 -9.54
C LEU A 174 21.95 -16.95 -10.91
N VAL A 175 20.90 -16.85 -11.73
CA VAL A 175 20.81 -17.40 -13.09
C VAL A 175 21.14 -16.33 -14.14
N LYS A 176 20.66 -15.09 -13.94
CA LYS A 176 20.92 -13.96 -14.83
C LYS A 176 21.22 -12.71 -14.03
N HIS A 177 22.36 -12.08 -14.34
CA HIS A 177 22.79 -10.81 -13.76
C HIS A 177 21.98 -9.64 -14.34
N ALA A 178 21.87 -8.56 -13.57
CA ALA A 178 21.46 -7.26 -14.08
C ALA A 178 22.52 -6.70 -15.06
N ALA A 179 22.12 -5.74 -15.89
CA ALA A 179 23.07 -5.03 -16.77
C ALA A 179 24.15 -4.28 -15.97
N ASN A 180 23.78 -3.74 -14.80
CA ASN A 180 24.75 -3.22 -13.85
C ASN A 180 25.28 -4.36 -12.95
N PRO A 181 26.57 -4.74 -13.05
CA PRO A 181 27.13 -5.86 -12.30
C PRO A 181 27.26 -5.61 -10.79
N ALA A 182 27.10 -4.36 -10.33
CA ALA A 182 27.10 -4.03 -8.91
C ALA A 182 25.78 -4.40 -8.22
N LEU A 183 24.70 -4.57 -8.97
CA LEU A 183 23.39 -4.93 -8.42
C LEU A 183 23.38 -6.41 -8.04
N LYS A 184 22.75 -6.68 -6.89
CA LYS A 184 22.53 -8.02 -6.33
C LYS A 184 21.04 -8.20 -6.09
N PRO A 185 20.53 -9.46 -6.06
CA PRO A 185 19.15 -9.72 -5.66
C PRO A 185 18.84 -9.09 -4.29
N THR A 186 17.57 -8.79 -4.03
CA THR A 186 17.13 -8.37 -2.69
C THR A 186 17.65 -9.32 -1.61
N SER A 187 18.07 -8.78 -0.47
CA SER A 187 18.50 -9.57 0.68
C SER A 187 17.38 -10.40 1.30
N GLU A 188 16.13 -10.11 0.92
CA GLU A 188 14.93 -10.81 1.37
C GLU A 188 14.51 -11.97 0.45
N GLN A 189 15.35 -12.30 -0.53
CA GLN A 189 15.13 -13.41 -1.45
C GLN A 189 14.75 -14.72 -0.73
N PRO A 190 15.34 -15.12 0.42
CA PRO A 190 14.93 -16.35 1.11
C PRO A 190 13.44 -16.41 1.44
N MET A 191 12.83 -15.28 1.83
CA MET A 191 11.39 -15.18 2.11
C MET A 191 10.57 -15.42 0.85
N HIS A 192 10.95 -14.80 -0.27
CA HIS A 192 10.29 -14.98 -1.56
C HIS A 192 10.35 -16.44 -2.04
N LEU A 193 11.52 -17.06 -1.94
CA LEU A 193 11.71 -18.44 -2.36
C LEU A 193 10.90 -19.42 -1.51
N GLU A 194 10.77 -19.17 -0.21
CA GLU A 194 9.95 -20.01 0.67
C GLU A 194 8.48 -20.02 0.22
N ILE A 195 7.92 -18.85 -0.09
CA ILE A 195 6.56 -18.72 -0.66
C ILE A 195 6.45 -19.57 -1.93
N TYR A 196 7.36 -19.39 -2.88
CA TYR A 196 7.31 -20.11 -4.14
C TYR A 196 7.52 -21.62 -4.01
N ARG A 197 8.20 -22.10 -2.97
CA ARG A 197 8.29 -23.56 -2.73
C ARG A 197 6.99 -24.14 -2.21
N GLN A 198 6.26 -23.40 -1.39
CA GLN A 198 5.05 -23.89 -0.73
C GLN A 198 3.76 -23.61 -1.51
N ARG A 199 3.75 -22.58 -2.36
CA ARG A 199 2.57 -22.12 -3.10
C ARG A 199 2.82 -22.14 -4.62
N PRO A 200 2.54 -23.26 -5.31
CA PRO A 200 2.64 -23.37 -6.76
C PRO A 200 1.67 -22.45 -7.52
N ASP A 201 0.55 -22.08 -6.90
CA ASP A 201 -0.45 -21.14 -7.41
C ASP A 201 0.04 -19.69 -7.42
N VAL A 202 0.97 -19.34 -6.51
CA VAL A 202 1.55 -18.01 -6.42
C VAL A 202 2.59 -17.80 -7.53
N ARG A 203 2.44 -16.67 -8.22
CA ARG A 203 3.38 -16.20 -9.25
C ARG A 203 3.91 -14.80 -9.01
N ALA A 204 3.35 -14.03 -8.09
CA ALA A 204 3.85 -12.71 -7.73
C ALA A 204 3.90 -12.54 -6.21
N VAL A 205 4.92 -11.83 -5.76
CA VAL A 205 5.12 -11.48 -4.36
C VAL A 205 5.52 -10.00 -4.28
N ILE A 206 4.83 -9.25 -3.44
CA ILE A 206 5.14 -7.86 -3.10
C ILE A 206 5.39 -7.80 -1.60
N HIS A 207 6.57 -7.29 -1.23
CA HIS A 207 6.91 -6.96 0.14
C HIS A 207 7.07 -5.44 0.29
N THR A 208 6.40 -4.86 1.27
CA THR A 208 6.37 -3.40 1.52
C THR A 208 6.37 -3.07 3.00
N HIS A 209 6.81 -1.86 3.37
CA HIS A 209 6.78 -1.34 4.74
C HIS A 209 5.60 -0.38 4.93
N LEU A 210 4.38 -0.90 4.80
CA LEU A 210 3.14 -0.13 4.88
C LEU A 210 3.00 0.58 6.23
N ILE A 211 2.67 1.87 6.22
CA ILE A 211 2.74 2.73 7.40
C ILE A 211 1.67 2.33 8.41
N PHE A 212 0.41 2.26 7.98
CA PHE A 212 -0.70 2.00 8.88
C PHE A 212 -0.79 0.54 9.27
N ALA A 213 -0.56 -0.37 8.32
CA ALA A 213 -0.55 -1.80 8.61
C ALA A 213 0.56 -2.17 9.62
N ASN A 214 1.77 -1.63 9.44
CA ASN A 214 2.84 -1.82 10.43
C ASN A 214 2.52 -1.16 11.76
N ALA A 215 1.91 0.04 11.78
CA ALA A 215 1.54 0.71 13.03
C ALA A 215 0.57 -0.13 13.87
N LEU A 216 -0.44 -0.74 13.25
CA LEU A 216 -1.37 -1.67 13.93
C LEU A 216 -0.66 -2.95 14.37
N ALA A 217 0.20 -3.53 13.53
CA ALA A 217 0.99 -4.71 13.89
C ALA A 217 1.87 -4.47 15.13
N ILE A 218 2.52 -3.30 15.20
CA ILE A 218 3.40 -2.91 16.31
C ILE A 218 2.59 -2.63 17.59
N SER A 219 1.48 -1.90 17.47
CA SER A 219 0.72 -1.42 18.63
C SER A 219 -0.29 -2.42 19.18
N GLN A 220 -0.93 -3.20 18.30
CA GLN A 220 -2.04 -4.11 18.66
C GLN A 220 -1.71 -5.58 18.42
N GLY A 221 -0.66 -5.90 17.67
CA GLY A 221 -0.31 -7.28 17.31
C GLY A 221 -1.28 -7.95 16.35
N HIS A 222 -2.30 -7.24 15.85
CA HIS A 222 -3.28 -7.75 14.89
C HIS A 222 -3.94 -6.60 14.12
N ILE A 223 -4.61 -6.92 13.02
CA ILE A 223 -5.53 -6.01 12.31
C ILE A 223 -6.94 -6.56 12.45
N ARG A 224 -7.86 -5.71 12.91
CA ARG A 224 -9.27 -6.05 13.07
C ARG A 224 -9.96 -6.32 11.74
N MET A 225 -10.67 -7.44 11.66
CA MET A 225 -11.47 -7.85 10.49
C MET A 225 -12.97 -7.87 10.79
N ASP A 226 -13.39 -7.30 11.92
CA ASP A 226 -14.77 -7.21 12.38
C ASP A 226 -15.44 -5.86 12.04
N VAL A 227 -14.79 -5.01 11.25
CA VAL A 227 -15.24 -3.64 10.96
C VAL A 227 -15.58 -3.42 9.47
N ILE A 228 -14.74 -3.91 8.55
CA ILE A 228 -14.88 -3.66 7.10
C ILE A 228 -15.18 -4.99 6.39
N PRO A 229 -16.41 -5.20 5.88
CA PRO A 229 -16.82 -6.47 5.28
C PRO A 229 -15.93 -6.92 4.11
N GLU A 230 -15.54 -6.01 3.22
CA GLU A 230 -14.76 -6.30 2.02
C GLU A 230 -13.37 -6.84 2.38
N ALA A 231 -12.74 -6.27 3.41
CA ALA A 231 -11.46 -6.72 3.92
C ALA A 231 -11.56 -8.10 4.56
N ALA A 232 -12.59 -8.29 5.38
CA ALA A 232 -12.84 -9.54 6.09
C ALA A 232 -13.15 -10.69 5.12
N MET A 233 -13.92 -10.43 4.06
CA MET A 233 -14.19 -11.42 3.01
C MET A 233 -12.94 -11.75 2.18
N ALA A 234 -12.09 -10.75 1.92
CA ALA A 234 -10.89 -10.92 1.11
C ALA A 234 -9.79 -11.68 1.86
N PHE A 235 -9.56 -11.35 3.13
CA PHE A 235 -8.42 -11.85 3.89
C PHE A 235 -8.79 -12.88 4.96
N GLY A 236 -10.03 -12.87 5.46
CA GLY A 236 -10.39 -13.59 6.67
C GLY A 236 -9.65 -13.03 7.87
N ASN A 237 -8.55 -13.67 8.26
CA ASN A 237 -7.63 -13.18 9.26
C ASN A 237 -6.30 -12.81 8.61
N ILE A 238 -5.64 -11.74 9.10
CA ILE A 238 -4.30 -11.36 8.65
C ILE A 238 -3.31 -11.74 9.75
N PRO A 239 -2.48 -12.78 9.54
CA PRO A 239 -1.52 -13.19 10.54
C PRO A 239 -0.42 -12.13 10.69
N VAL A 240 -0.01 -11.93 11.94
CA VAL A 240 1.16 -11.13 12.32
C VAL A 240 2.17 -12.08 12.94
N THR A 241 3.34 -12.23 12.31
CA THR A 241 4.41 -13.08 12.85
C THR A 241 5.08 -12.43 14.05
N ASP A 242 5.85 -13.21 14.80
CA ASP A 242 6.86 -12.65 15.69
C ASP A 242 7.93 -11.87 14.94
N PHE A 243 8.72 -11.09 15.68
CA PHE A 243 9.88 -10.40 15.12
C PHE A 243 10.83 -11.41 14.50
N ALA A 244 11.21 -11.16 13.25
CA ALA A 244 12.24 -11.88 12.53
C ALA A 244 13.30 -10.88 12.06
N LEU A 245 14.57 -11.28 12.15
CA LEU A 245 15.67 -10.43 11.69
C LEU A 245 15.59 -10.25 10.16
N PRO A 246 15.41 -9.01 9.64
CA PRO A 246 15.38 -8.76 8.21
C PRO A 246 16.66 -9.22 7.52
N SER A 247 16.58 -9.51 6.21
CA SER A 247 17.74 -9.98 5.44
C SER A 247 18.39 -11.27 5.97
N SER A 248 17.60 -12.13 6.63
CA SER A 248 18.06 -13.42 7.14
C SER A 248 17.04 -14.54 6.84
N ASN A 249 17.43 -15.79 7.06
CA ASN A 249 16.53 -16.92 6.93
C ASN A 249 15.38 -16.91 7.95
N GLN A 250 15.48 -16.11 9.02
CA GLN A 250 14.41 -15.99 10.01
C GLN A 250 13.11 -15.47 9.39
N ASN A 251 13.17 -14.62 8.36
CA ASN A 251 11.95 -14.17 7.67
C ASN A 251 11.24 -15.33 6.97
N ALA A 252 12.00 -16.22 6.32
CA ALA A 252 11.43 -17.41 5.68
C ALA A 252 10.85 -18.39 6.72
N GLU A 253 11.52 -18.55 7.86
CA GLU A 253 11.05 -19.39 8.97
C GLU A 253 9.76 -18.83 9.59
N ALA A 254 9.69 -17.52 9.82
CA ALA A 254 8.55 -16.86 10.45
C ALA A 254 7.25 -16.98 9.64
N ILE A 255 7.33 -17.03 8.32
CA ILE A 255 6.16 -17.14 7.44
C ILE A 255 5.81 -18.60 7.07
N ARG A 256 6.70 -19.56 7.37
CA ARG A 256 6.67 -20.93 6.83
C ARG A 256 5.35 -21.63 7.06
N ASP A 257 4.80 -21.52 8.27
CA ASP A 257 3.58 -22.23 8.67
C ASP A 257 2.30 -21.44 8.35
N LEU A 258 2.44 -20.21 7.84
CA LEU A 258 1.33 -19.27 7.62
C LEU A 258 1.01 -19.08 6.14
N ILE A 259 2.03 -19.13 5.29
CA ILE A 259 1.91 -18.80 3.86
C ILE A 259 1.06 -19.80 3.05
N THR A 260 0.89 -21.02 3.55
CA THR A 260 0.01 -22.03 2.95
C THR A 260 -1.46 -21.64 2.99
N HIS A 261 -1.86 -20.72 3.87
CA HIS A 261 -3.27 -20.42 4.16
C HIS A 261 -3.64 -18.94 4.02
N HIS A 262 -2.66 -18.07 3.76
CA HIS A 262 -2.88 -16.62 3.75
C HIS A 262 -2.19 -15.99 2.56
N ASP A 263 -2.92 -15.09 1.89
CA ASP A 263 -2.39 -14.33 0.76
C ASP A 263 -1.77 -12.98 1.18
N VAL A 264 -2.02 -12.58 2.43
CA VAL A 264 -1.48 -11.36 3.05
C VAL A 264 -1.05 -11.66 4.48
N MET A 265 0.09 -11.10 4.89
CA MET A 265 0.58 -11.20 6.27
C MET A 265 1.48 -10.03 6.65
N LEU A 266 1.75 -9.91 7.95
CA LEU A 266 2.64 -8.92 8.53
C LEU A 266 3.76 -9.59 9.33
N ILE A 267 4.94 -8.99 9.29
CA ILE A 267 6.09 -9.33 10.13
C ILE A 267 6.26 -8.22 11.15
N ARG A 268 6.10 -8.55 12.44
CA ARG A 268 6.13 -7.55 13.53
C ARG A 268 7.44 -6.75 13.53
N ASN A 269 7.32 -5.43 13.62
CA ASN A 269 8.41 -4.43 13.53
C ASN A 269 9.19 -4.42 12.21
N HIS A 270 8.60 -4.91 11.11
CA HIS A 270 9.28 -4.98 9.83
C HIS A 270 8.38 -4.49 8.68
N GLY A 271 7.43 -5.30 8.22
CA GLY A 271 6.71 -5.02 6.99
C GLY A 271 5.55 -5.98 6.73
N SER A 272 4.98 -5.81 5.55
CA SER A 272 3.89 -6.64 5.03
C SER A 272 4.33 -7.43 3.81
N LEU A 273 3.63 -8.53 3.58
CA LEU A 273 3.83 -9.41 2.44
C LEU A 273 2.46 -9.68 1.83
N ALA A 274 2.37 -9.54 0.51
CA ALA A 274 1.19 -9.89 -0.27
C ALA A 274 1.59 -10.77 -1.46
N VAL A 275 0.77 -11.78 -1.74
CA VAL A 275 0.98 -12.71 -2.86
C VAL A 275 -0.22 -12.70 -3.80
N GLY A 276 -0.01 -13.21 -5.02
CA GLY A 276 -1.07 -13.37 -6.00
C GLY A 276 -0.65 -14.26 -7.17
N LYS A 277 -1.62 -14.64 -8.02
CA LYS A 277 -1.37 -15.35 -9.28
C LYS A 277 -0.72 -14.47 -10.34
N ASN A 278 -0.75 -13.15 -10.13
CA ASN A 278 -0.12 -12.12 -10.95
C ASN A 278 0.14 -10.87 -10.07
N LEU A 279 0.79 -9.84 -10.64
CA LEU A 279 1.13 -8.63 -9.91
C LEU A 279 -0.09 -7.77 -9.58
N ASP A 280 -1.13 -7.82 -10.40
CA ASP A 280 -2.40 -7.11 -10.15
C ASP A 280 -3.03 -7.58 -8.83
N GLU A 281 -3.18 -8.89 -8.65
CA GLU A 281 -3.74 -9.46 -7.42
C GLU A 281 -2.89 -9.16 -6.18
N ALA A 282 -1.56 -9.31 -6.29
CA ALA A 282 -0.65 -8.96 -5.19
C ALA A 282 -0.70 -7.47 -4.85
N LEU A 283 -0.84 -6.60 -5.85
CA LEU A 283 -0.94 -5.14 -5.68
C LEU A 283 -2.27 -4.76 -5.03
N ILE A 284 -3.40 -5.29 -5.51
CA ILE A 284 -4.73 -5.10 -4.89
C ILE A 284 -4.69 -5.52 -3.41
N ASN A 285 -4.05 -6.64 -3.10
CA ASN A 285 -3.88 -7.11 -1.73
C ASN A 285 -3.05 -6.14 -0.88
N THR A 286 -1.95 -5.61 -1.42
CA THR A 286 -1.10 -4.60 -0.76
C THR A 286 -1.87 -3.30 -0.49
N GLU A 287 -2.58 -2.78 -1.49
CA GLU A 287 -3.34 -1.53 -1.39
C GLU A 287 -4.51 -1.66 -0.41
N ARG A 288 -5.25 -2.77 -0.49
CA ARG A 288 -6.38 -3.05 0.40
C ARG A 288 -5.92 -3.18 1.85
N LEU A 289 -4.80 -3.86 2.10
CA LEU A 289 -4.22 -3.97 3.44
C LEU A 289 -3.94 -2.59 4.05
N GLU A 290 -3.26 -1.71 3.30
CA GLU A 290 -2.95 -0.36 3.82
C GLU A 290 -4.23 0.48 3.98
N HIS A 291 -5.15 0.42 3.01
CA HIS A 291 -6.39 1.18 3.05
C HIS A 291 -7.25 0.84 4.28
N VAL A 292 -7.40 -0.45 4.57
CA VAL A 292 -8.15 -0.95 5.73
C VAL A 292 -7.44 -0.55 7.02
N SER A 293 -6.12 -0.71 7.08
CA SER A 293 -5.33 -0.34 8.25
C SER A 293 -5.39 1.15 8.56
N LYS A 294 -5.34 1.99 7.52
CA LYS A 294 -5.49 3.45 7.62
C LYS A 294 -6.88 3.84 8.12
N THR A 295 -7.91 3.19 7.60
CA THR A 295 -9.30 3.43 8.01
C THR A 295 -9.52 3.06 9.47
N LEU A 296 -9.04 1.89 9.90
CA LEU A 296 -9.11 1.45 11.30
C LEU A 296 -8.37 2.40 12.24
N THR A 297 -7.16 2.80 11.87
CA THR A 297 -6.37 3.77 12.65
C THR A 297 -7.13 5.08 12.86
N PHE A 298 -7.75 5.62 11.81
CA PHE A 298 -8.56 6.83 11.95
C PHE A 298 -9.86 6.61 12.73
N ALA A 299 -10.53 5.47 12.56
CA ALA A 299 -11.72 5.14 13.32
C ALA A 299 -11.42 5.10 14.84
N GLU A 300 -10.33 4.45 15.24
CA GLU A 300 -9.87 4.38 16.64
C GLU A 300 -9.46 5.76 17.19
N LEU A 301 -8.88 6.62 16.34
CA LEU A 301 -8.53 7.98 16.75
C LEU A 301 -9.77 8.85 16.99
N LEU A 302 -10.84 8.64 16.20
CA LEU A 302 -12.08 9.40 16.28
C LEU A 302 -12.97 8.95 17.45
N GLY A 303 -12.85 7.69 17.90
CA GLY A 303 -13.56 7.18 19.07
C GLY A 303 -13.73 5.66 19.07
N ASP A 304 -14.81 5.21 19.71
CA ASP A 304 -15.09 3.78 19.83
C ASP A 304 -15.49 3.17 18.49
N VAL A 305 -14.73 2.14 18.07
CA VAL A 305 -14.97 1.41 16.83
C VAL A 305 -16.19 0.52 16.96
N LYS A 306 -17.20 0.77 16.11
CA LYS A 306 -18.41 -0.07 16.02
C LYS A 306 -18.16 -1.21 15.05
N THR A 307 -18.37 -2.43 15.53
CA THR A 307 -18.20 -3.65 14.73
C THR A 307 -19.41 -3.92 13.86
N MET A 308 -19.21 -4.80 12.87
CA MET A 308 -20.30 -5.42 12.13
C MET A 308 -21.23 -6.22 13.07
N PRO A 309 -22.52 -6.34 12.73
CA PRO A 309 -23.44 -7.27 13.38
C PRO A 309 -22.94 -8.72 13.36
N GLU A 310 -23.23 -9.48 14.41
CA GLU A 310 -22.77 -10.86 14.59
C GLU A 310 -23.24 -11.81 13.47
N ASP A 311 -24.45 -11.64 12.97
CA ASP A 311 -24.98 -12.39 11.83
C ASP A 311 -24.16 -12.15 10.55
N MET A 312 -23.72 -10.90 10.31
CA MET A 312 -22.82 -10.58 9.20
C MET A 312 -21.44 -11.24 9.39
N LEU A 313 -20.89 -11.24 10.61
CA LEU A 313 -19.61 -11.91 10.90
C LEU A 313 -19.68 -13.41 10.62
N GLN A 314 -20.81 -14.06 10.93
CA GLN A 314 -21.04 -15.48 10.63
C GLN A 314 -21.11 -15.74 9.13
N VAL A 315 -21.80 -14.89 8.36
CA VAL A 315 -21.85 -14.98 6.89
C VAL A 315 -20.45 -14.84 6.29
N ILE A 316 -19.66 -13.87 6.75
CA ILE A 316 -18.27 -13.67 6.30
C ILE A 316 -17.42 -14.90 6.63
N ALA A 317 -17.51 -15.44 7.84
CA ALA A 317 -16.76 -16.63 8.24
C ALA A 317 -17.07 -17.84 7.34
N GLU A 318 -18.32 -17.99 6.87
CA GLU A 318 -18.68 -19.04 5.92
C GLU A 318 -18.07 -18.81 4.53
N ILE A 319 -18.11 -17.57 4.02
CA ILE A 319 -17.49 -17.18 2.74
C ILE A 319 -15.99 -17.44 2.78
N VAL A 320 -15.31 -16.98 3.84
CA VAL A 320 -13.86 -17.16 4.03
C VAL A 320 -13.50 -18.65 4.06
N ARG A 321 -14.25 -19.47 4.81
CA ARG A 321 -14.01 -20.92 4.88
C ARG A 321 -14.15 -21.59 3.51
N LYS A 322 -15.16 -21.21 2.72
CA LYS A 322 -15.34 -21.70 1.35
C LYS A 322 -14.22 -21.28 0.40
N ASN A 323 -13.68 -20.06 0.57
CA ASN A 323 -12.55 -19.58 -0.21
C ASN A 323 -11.24 -20.29 0.17
N GLN A 324 -10.99 -20.51 1.46
CA GLN A 324 -9.77 -21.20 1.94
C GLN A 324 -9.74 -22.68 1.56
N ALA A 325 -10.89 -23.34 1.45
CA ALA A 325 -10.98 -24.72 0.97
C ALA A 325 -10.49 -24.91 -0.48
N LYS A 326 -10.25 -23.82 -1.24
CA LYS A 326 -9.65 -23.88 -2.58
C LYS A 326 -8.14 -24.13 -2.55
N TYR A 327 -7.48 -23.94 -1.41
CA TYR A 327 -6.04 -24.12 -1.22
C TYR A 327 -5.66 -25.48 -0.61
N GLN A 328 -6.64 -26.33 -0.28
CA GLN A 328 -6.46 -27.69 0.26
C GLN A 328 -6.67 -28.73 -0.85
#